data_AF-A0A7C0X326-F1
#
_entry.id   AF-A0A7C0X326-F1
#
_cell.length_a   1.000
_cell.length_b   1.000
_cell.length_c   1.000
_cell.angle_alpha   90.00
_cell.angle_beta   90.00
_cell.angle_gamma   90.00
#
_symmetry.space_group_name_H-M   'P 1'
#
loop_
_entity.id
_entity.type
_entity.pdbx_description
1 polymer ?
#
loop_
_entity_poly.entity_id
_entity_poly.type
_entity_poly.pdbx_seq_one_letter_code
_entity_poly.pdbx_strand_id
1 'polypeptide(L)'
;QPILITTFEPVPPGTDGGITVLGELAAIFGAFILVLAAYIMGMGNGYCIIAAFVGGFMGVNFDSLLGATLERGGVLGNDGVNLLSTAFAAVVAAAIFYIIQV
;
A
#
# COMPACT_ATOMS: atom_id res chain seq x y z
N GLN A 1 -1.39 -18.62 6.15
CA GLN A 1 -2.40 -18.23 7.16
C GLN A 1 -2.32 -16.73 7.34
N PRO A 2 -3.46 -16.01 7.35
CA PRO A 2 -3.47 -14.57 7.63
C PRO A 2 -3.16 -14.26 9.09
N ILE A 3 -2.51 -13.13 9.32
CA ILE A 3 -2.26 -12.55 10.65
C ILE A 3 -2.67 -11.09 10.67
N LEU A 4 -3.08 -10.54 11.80
CA LEU A 4 -3.33 -9.10 11.90
C LEU A 4 -2.03 -8.31 11.82
N ILE A 5 -2.03 -7.22 11.05
CA ILE A 5 -0.86 -6.33 10.96
C ILE A 5 -0.51 -5.64 12.29
N THR A 6 -1.48 -5.50 13.21
CA THR A 6 -1.30 -4.83 14.50
C THR A 6 -0.79 -5.75 15.59
N THR A 7 -1.34 -6.95 15.71
CA THR A 7 -1.03 -7.89 16.82
C THR A 7 -0.20 -9.10 16.39
N PHE A 8 -0.07 -9.35 15.08
CA PHE A 8 0.53 -10.55 14.51
C PHE A 8 -0.15 -11.87 14.92
N GLU A 9 -1.38 -11.79 15.44
CA GLU A 9 -2.18 -12.95 15.79
C GLU A 9 -2.86 -13.55 14.55
N PRO A 10 -2.97 -14.89 14.46
CA PRO A 10 -3.65 -15.52 13.34
C PRO A 10 -5.14 -15.20 13.27
N VAL A 11 -5.64 -14.92 12.06
CA VAL A 11 -7.06 -14.61 11.83
C VAL A 11 -7.64 -15.38 10.65
N PRO A 12 -8.98 -15.55 10.59
CA PRO A 12 -9.64 -16.18 9.44
C PRO A 12 -9.35 -15.44 8.12
N PRO A 13 -9.30 -16.14 6.98
CA PRO A 13 -9.26 -15.51 5.65
C PRO A 13 -10.42 -14.53 5.45
N GLY A 14 -10.13 -13.38 4.84
CA GLY A 14 -11.11 -12.30 4.62
C GLY A 14 -11.30 -11.37 5.82
N THR A 15 -10.45 -11.44 6.85
CA THR A 15 -10.47 -10.48 7.96
C THR A 15 -9.82 -9.16 7.54
N ASP A 16 -10.50 -8.04 7.77
CA ASP A 16 -9.96 -6.68 7.51
C ASP A 16 -8.67 -6.45 8.29
N GLY A 17 -7.64 -5.96 7.57
CA GLY A 17 -6.30 -5.78 8.10
C GLY A 17 -5.49 -7.07 8.35
N GLY A 18 -5.98 -8.20 7.85
CA GLY A 18 -5.24 -9.45 7.81
C GLY A 18 -4.22 -9.48 6.65
N ILE A 19 -2.95 -9.66 6.99
CA ILE A 19 -1.85 -9.78 6.03
C ILE A 19 -1.36 -11.22 5.89
N THR A 20 -0.81 -11.56 4.72
CA THR A 20 -0.15 -12.85 4.47
C THR A 20 1.16 -12.62 3.75
N VAL A 21 2.14 -13.50 3.95
CA VAL A 21 3.42 -13.45 3.20
C VAL A 21 3.19 -13.48 1.69
N LEU A 22 2.25 -14.32 1.23
CA LEU A 22 1.90 -14.38 -0.20
C LEU A 22 1.30 -13.05 -0.68
N GLY A 23 0.43 -12.43 0.12
CA GLY A 23 -0.18 -11.13 -0.18
C GLY A 23 0.85 -10.00 -0.24
N GLU A 24 1.79 -9.94 0.71
CA GLU A 24 2.87 -8.95 0.69
C GLU A 24 3.79 -9.11 -0.51
N LEU A 25 4.17 -10.35 -0.85
CA LEU A 25 4.92 -10.61 -2.08
C LEU A 25 4.12 -10.20 -3.31
N ALA A 26 2.83 -10.53 -3.37
CA ALA A 26 1.96 -10.11 -4.47
C ALA A 26 1.85 -8.58 -4.57
N ALA A 27 1.82 -7.86 -3.45
CA ALA A 27 1.81 -6.40 -3.41
C ALA A 27 3.13 -5.83 -3.96
N ILE A 28 4.28 -6.37 -3.55
CA ILE A 28 5.60 -5.99 -4.07
C ILE A 28 5.67 -6.21 -5.58
N PHE A 29 5.37 -7.42 -6.05
CA PHE A 29 5.47 -7.74 -7.48
C PHE A 29 4.43 -6.98 -8.31
N GLY A 30 3.20 -6.82 -7.81
CA GLY A 30 2.15 -6.05 -8.45
C GLY A 30 2.53 -4.58 -8.61
N ALA A 31 3.01 -3.94 -7.53
CA ALA A 31 3.51 -2.58 -7.58
C ALA A 31 4.69 -2.45 -8.56
N PHE A 32 5.63 -3.40 -8.54
CA PHE A 32 6.77 -3.40 -9.46
C PHE A 32 6.34 -3.47 -10.93
N ILE A 33 5.40 -4.36 -11.27
CA ILE A 33 4.88 -4.49 -12.62
C ILE A 33 4.20 -3.19 -13.07
N LEU A 34 3.39 -2.57 -12.21
CA LEU A 34 2.68 -1.32 -12.54
C LEU A 34 3.66 -0.18 -12.82
N VAL A 35 4.67 0.01 -11.97
CA VAL A 35 5.64 1.09 -12.18
C VAL A 35 6.56 0.80 -13.37
N LEU A 36 6.90 -0.47 -13.64
CA LEU A 36 7.66 -0.86 -14.83
C LEU A 36 6.88 -0.57 -16.11
N ALA A 37 5.58 -0.89 -16.13
CA ALA A 37 4.71 -0.55 -17.25
C ALA A 37 4.65 0.97 -17.46
N ALA A 38 4.46 1.75 -16.40
CA ALA A 38 4.46 3.21 -16.46
C ALA A 38 5.78 3.78 -17.01
N TYR A 39 6.91 3.19 -16.61
CA TYR A 39 8.24 3.56 -17.11
C TYR A 39 8.38 3.30 -18.62
N ILE A 40 7.98 2.11 -19.08
CA ILE A 40 8.02 1.72 -20.51
C ILE A 40 7.12 2.63 -21.35
N MET A 41 5.99 3.07 -20.79
CA MET A 41 5.07 4.02 -21.44
C MET A 41 5.56 5.47 -21.42
N GLY A 42 6.70 5.76 -20.81
CA GLY A 42 7.27 7.11 -20.74
C GLY A 42 6.54 8.06 -19.79
N MET A 43 5.84 7.53 -18.78
CA MET A 43 5.02 8.33 -17.84
C MET A 43 5.83 9.02 -16.72
N GLY A 44 7.16 8.89 -16.71
CA GLY A 44 8.03 9.51 -15.72
C GLY A 44 9.49 9.10 -15.84
N ASN A 45 10.37 9.79 -15.11
CA ASN A 45 11.78 9.43 -15.01
C ASN A 45 12.00 8.32 -13.94
N GLY A 46 13.23 7.82 -13.81
CA GLY A 46 13.54 6.76 -12.83
C GLY A 46 13.17 7.12 -11.38
N TYR A 47 13.27 8.39 -10.99
CA TYR A 47 12.87 8.84 -9.66
C TYR A 47 11.36 8.75 -9.43
N CYS A 48 10.54 9.11 -10.43
CA CYS A 48 9.08 8.94 -10.35
C CYS A 48 8.69 7.47 -10.10
N ILE A 49 9.37 6.55 -10.76
CA ILE A 49 9.11 5.10 -10.67
C ILE A 49 9.46 4.57 -9.29
N ILE A 50 10.64 4.95 -8.75
CA ILE A 50 11.06 4.56 -7.40
C ILE A 50 10.08 5.11 -6.36
N ALA A 51 9.73 6.39 -6.48
CA ALA A 51 8.81 7.04 -5.56
C ALA A 51 7.40 6.41 -5.58
N ALA A 52 6.86 6.15 -6.78
CA ALA A 52 5.56 5.51 -6.95
C ALA A 52 5.55 4.06 -6.41
N PHE A 53 6.65 3.32 -6.60
CA PHE A 53 6.78 1.95 -6.08
C PHE A 53 6.72 1.93 -4.55
N VAL A 54 7.54 2.75 -3.90
CA VAL A 54 7.59 2.81 -2.44
C VAL A 54 6.27 3.34 -1.88
N GLY A 55 5.74 4.43 -2.45
CA GLY A 55 4.46 5.00 -2.03
C GLY A 55 3.30 4.02 -2.18
N GLY A 56 3.22 3.30 -3.30
CA GLY A 56 2.19 2.28 -3.53
C GLY A 56 2.29 1.11 -2.54
N PHE A 57 3.48 0.58 -2.30
CA PHE A 57 3.68 -0.51 -1.34
C PHE A 57 3.37 -0.09 0.11
N MET A 58 3.77 1.12 0.50
CA MET A 58 3.41 1.70 1.80
C MET A 58 1.90 1.95 1.90
N GLY A 59 1.24 2.33 0.81
CA GLY A 59 -0.21 2.47 0.72
C GLY A 59 -0.96 1.19 1.05
N VAL A 60 -0.57 0.06 0.47
CA VAL A 60 -1.17 -1.27 0.73
C VAL A 60 -1.02 -1.69 2.20
N ASN A 61 0.13 -1.41 2.80
CA ASN A 61 0.38 -1.69 4.21
C ASN A 61 -0.44 -0.76 5.12
N PHE A 62 -0.59 0.51 4.75
CA PHE A 62 -1.42 1.46 5.49
C PHE A 62 -2.91 1.12 5.39
N ASP A 63 -3.37 0.62 4.24
CA ASP A 63 -4.71 0.08 4.04
C ASP A 63 -5.00 -1.05 5.04
N SER A 64 -4.09 -2.02 5.15
CA SER A 64 -4.18 -3.10 6.13
C SER A 64 -4.19 -2.59 7.58
N LEU A 65 -3.41 -1.54 7.88
CA LEU A 65 -3.39 -0.92 9.20
C LEU A 65 -4.73 -0.25 9.54
N LEU A 66 -5.31 0.51 8.60
CA LEU A 66 -6.62 1.14 8.77
C LEU A 66 -7.73 0.10 8.85
N GLY A 67 -7.65 -0.97 8.06
CA GLY A 67 -8.55 -2.12 8.12
C GLY A 67 -8.57 -2.75 9.52
N ALA A 68 -7.37 -3.02 10.08
CA ALA A 68 -7.23 -3.62 11.40
C ALA A 68 -7.68 -2.71 12.56
N THR A 69 -7.72 -1.40 12.35
CA THR A 69 -7.95 -0.41 13.42
C THR A 69 -9.30 0.31 13.27
N LEU A 70 -9.48 1.08 12.20
CA LEU A 70 -10.62 1.97 12.00
C LEU A 70 -11.80 1.29 11.33
N GLU A 71 -11.56 0.38 10.37
CA GLU A 71 -12.65 -0.33 9.69
C GLU A 71 -13.27 -1.38 10.58
N ARG A 72 -12.44 -2.26 11.15
CA ARG A 72 -12.91 -3.26 12.11
C ARG A 72 -13.51 -2.63 13.36
N GLY A 73 -13.07 -1.42 13.72
CA GLY A 73 -13.64 -0.61 14.78
C GLY A 73 -14.98 0.08 14.43
N GLY A 74 -15.45 -0.04 13.18
CA GLY A 74 -16.70 0.57 12.69
C GLY A 74 -16.64 2.09 12.49
N VAL A 75 -15.45 2.69 12.57
CA VAL A 75 -15.25 4.14 12.41
C VAL A 75 -15.25 4.53 10.94
N LEU A 76 -14.67 3.67 10.09
CA LEU A 76 -14.63 3.83 8.64
C LEU A 76 -15.26 2.60 7.97
N GLY A 77 -15.80 2.79 6.77
CA GLY A 77 -16.04 1.68 5.86
C GLY A 77 -14.92 1.56 4.83
N ASN A 78 -14.96 0.48 4.05
CA ASN A 78 -14.02 0.17 2.97
C ASN A 78 -13.68 1.37 2.05
N ASP A 79 -14.67 2.18 1.67
CA ASP A 79 -14.43 3.32 0.78
C ASP A 79 -13.59 4.42 1.46
N GLY A 80 -13.80 4.62 2.77
CA GLY A 80 -13.03 5.57 3.57
C GLY A 80 -11.59 5.09 3.77
N VAL A 81 -11.41 3.79 4.00
CA VAL A 81 -10.08 3.17 4.10
C VAL A 81 -9.31 3.32 2.79
N ASN A 82 -9.92 2.95 1.66
CA ASN A 82 -9.32 3.07 0.33
C ASN A 82 -8.94 4.52 -0.02
N LEU A 83 -9.79 5.48 0.34
CA LEU A 83 -9.50 6.91 0.10
C LEU A 83 -8.27 7.35 0.90
N LEU A 84 -8.21 7.01 2.18
CA LEU A 84 -7.10 7.40 3.06
C LEU A 84 -5.80 6.68 2.69
N SER A 85 -5.86 5.40 2.33
CA SER A 85 -4.69 4.63 1.89
C SER A 85 -4.12 5.14 0.57
N THR A 86 -4.99 5.49 -0.38
CA THR A 86 -4.57 6.12 -1.65
C THR A 86 -3.97 7.50 -1.43
N ALA A 87 -4.60 8.35 -0.59
CA ALA A 87 -4.07 9.67 -0.26
C ALA A 87 -2.72 9.58 0.44
N PHE A 88 -2.56 8.66 1.39
CA PHE A 88 -1.30 8.39 2.06
C PHE A 88 -0.21 7.95 1.07
N ALA A 89 -0.51 7.00 0.19
CA ALA A 89 0.41 6.55 -0.85
C ALA A 89 0.91 7.70 -1.74
N ALA A 90 -0.01 8.60 -2.14
CA ALA A 90 0.32 9.76 -2.96
C ALA A 90 1.24 10.75 -2.22
N VAL A 91 0.97 11.04 -0.94
CA VAL A 91 1.80 11.92 -0.12
C VAL A 91 3.20 11.33 0.09
N VAL A 92 3.28 10.03 0.41
CA VAL A 92 4.56 9.33 0.57
C VAL A 92 5.35 9.35 -0.74
N ALA A 93 4.73 9.02 -1.87
CA ALA A 93 5.37 9.07 -3.17
C ALA A 93 5.88 10.48 -3.48
N ALA A 94 5.07 11.51 -3.29
CA ALA A 94 5.47 12.90 -3.53
C ALA A 94 6.66 13.32 -2.64
N ALA A 95 6.64 12.95 -1.36
CA ALA A 95 7.72 13.24 -0.43
C ALA A 95 9.03 12.54 -0.82
N ILE A 96 8.97 11.24 -1.16
CA ILE A 96 10.13 10.47 -1.60
C ILE A 96 10.68 11.06 -2.90
N PHE A 97 9.82 11.31 -3.88
CA PHE A 97 10.21 11.93 -5.14
C PHE A 97 10.94 13.25 -4.91
N TYR A 98 10.39 14.11 -4.04
CA TYR A 98 11.01 15.38 -3.67
C TYR A 98 12.38 15.22 -3.05
N ILE A 99 12.57 14.23 -2.17
CA ILE A 99 13.86 13.98 -1.50
C ILE A 99 14.92 13.46 -2.47
N ILE A 100 14.55 12.57 -3.40
CA ILE A 100 15.52 11.88 -4.26
C ILE A 100 15.83 12.60 -5.58
N GLN A 101 14.97 13.54 -6.01
CA GLN A 101 15.20 14.32 -7.23
C GLN A 101 16.12 15.53 -7.02
N VAL A 102 16.33 15.93 -5.77
CA VAL A 102 17.19 17.04 -5.35
C VAL A 102 18.64 16.57 -5.29
#